data_AF-A0A8C5A9A8-F1
#
_entry.id   AF-A0A8C5A9A8-F1
#
_cell.length_a   1.000
_cell.length_b   1.000
_cell.length_c   1.000
_cell.angle_alpha   90.00
_cell.angle_beta   90.00
_cell.angle_gamma   90.00
#
_symmetry.space_group_name_H-M   'P 1'
#
loop_
_entity.id
_entity.type
_entity.pdbx_description
1 polymer ?
#
loop_
_entity_poly.entity_id
_entity_poly.type
_entity_poly.pdbx_seq_one_letter_code
_entity_poly.pdbx_strand_id
1 'polypeptide(L)'
;MAPGKKGILERLNAGEVVIGDGGFVFALEKRGYVKAGPWTPEAAHTHPESVRQLHREFLRAGSNVMQTFTFYASDDKLENRGQALKITGAQVNEAACDLAREVANEGDALVAGGVSQTPSYLSCKSETEVKAIFKKQLDVFMKKNVDFMIAEYFEHVEEAEWAVQTLKETGKPVAASMCIGPDGDMHGVTPGDCAVRLVKAGAEIVGINCHFDPMTCVKTVKMMKDAVEKAGLKAHYMVQPLAFHTPDCSCQGFIDLPEFPFGLEPRILTRWDMHQYAREAYNVGIRFIGGCCGFEPYHIRAVAEELATERGCLPAASEKHGLWGAGLEMHTKPWVRARARRDYWEGLKPASGRPLCPSMASPDGWGVTKGHADLMQQKEATTQEQLKPLFEKAKTH
;
A
#
# COMPACT_ATOMS: atom_id res chain seq x y z
N MET A 1 23.62 -3.24 -3.59
CA MET A 1 23.60 -2.76 -2.19
C MET A 1 24.87 -1.95 -1.93
N ALA A 2 24.77 -0.81 -1.24
CA ALA A 2 25.94 -0.14 -0.69
C ALA A 2 26.64 -1.09 0.31
N PRO A 3 27.99 -1.11 0.39
CA PRO A 3 28.70 -1.99 1.31
C PRO A 3 28.21 -1.79 2.76
N GLY A 4 27.79 -2.87 3.42
CA GLY A 4 27.42 -2.87 4.85
C GLY A 4 25.92 -2.74 5.18
N LYS A 5 25.01 -2.57 4.21
CA LYS A 5 23.55 -2.56 4.49
C LYS A 5 22.99 -3.99 4.52
N LYS A 6 22.25 -4.34 5.58
CA LYS A 6 21.51 -5.60 5.70
C LYS A 6 20.35 -5.66 4.70
N GLY A 7 20.23 -6.76 3.97
CA GLY A 7 19.10 -7.08 3.11
C GLY A 7 17.82 -7.39 3.91
N ILE A 8 16.70 -7.49 3.20
CA ILE A 8 15.37 -7.57 3.84
C ILE A 8 15.22 -8.79 4.75
N LEU A 9 15.65 -9.98 4.30
CA LEU A 9 15.56 -11.19 5.11
C LEU A 9 16.56 -11.19 6.25
N GLU A 10 17.74 -10.56 6.10
CA GLU A 10 18.72 -10.43 7.17
C GLU A 10 18.15 -9.60 8.32
N ARG A 11 17.46 -8.48 8.02
CA ARG A 11 16.78 -7.66 9.01
C ARG A 11 15.68 -8.42 9.74
N LEU A 12 14.76 -9.02 8.99
CA LEU A 12 13.62 -9.73 9.55
C LEU A 12 14.05 -10.98 10.36
N ASN A 13 15.04 -11.73 9.87
CA ASN A 13 15.60 -12.87 10.61
C ASN A 13 16.32 -12.46 11.89
N ALA A 14 16.90 -11.26 11.94
CA ALA A 14 17.50 -10.69 13.15
C ALA A 14 16.45 -10.15 14.14
N GLY A 15 15.15 -10.23 13.82
CA GLY A 15 14.07 -9.72 14.65
C GLY A 15 13.85 -8.21 14.56
N GLU A 16 14.49 -7.53 13.58
CA GLU A 16 14.29 -6.10 13.35
C GLU A 16 12.86 -5.81 12.87
N VAL A 17 12.37 -4.61 13.19
CA VAL A 17 11.15 -4.06 12.59
C VAL A 17 11.53 -3.25 11.36
N VAL A 18 11.05 -3.69 10.21
CA VAL A 18 11.16 -2.98 8.94
C VAL A 18 9.95 -2.06 8.78
N ILE A 19 10.21 -0.76 8.66
CA ILE A 19 9.17 0.23 8.41
C ILE A 19 8.99 0.38 6.90
N GLY A 20 7.77 0.17 6.41
CA GLY A 20 7.42 0.46 5.01
C GLY A 20 7.28 1.96 4.74
N ASP A 21 7.20 2.35 3.47
CA ASP A 21 6.77 3.70 3.10
C ASP A 21 5.23 3.80 3.10
N GLY A 22 4.70 4.87 2.49
CA GLY A 22 3.29 5.23 2.49
C GLY A 22 2.67 5.33 1.10
N GLY A 23 1.57 6.08 1.00
CA GLY A 23 0.71 6.11 -0.18
C GLY A 23 1.19 7.05 -1.28
N PHE A 24 2.15 6.61 -2.11
CA PHE A 24 2.73 7.41 -3.20
C PHE A 24 1.69 8.02 -4.15
N VAL A 25 0.82 7.20 -4.72
CA VAL A 25 -0.16 7.63 -5.74
C VAL A 25 -1.13 8.68 -5.20
N PHE A 26 -1.67 8.49 -3.99
CA PHE A 26 -2.61 9.43 -3.36
C PHE A 26 -1.90 10.71 -2.90
N ALA A 27 -0.69 10.61 -2.37
CA ALA A 27 0.08 11.78 -1.95
C ALA A 27 0.47 12.65 -3.16
N LEU A 28 0.89 12.04 -4.27
CA LEU A 28 1.25 12.76 -5.50
C LEU A 28 0.03 13.30 -6.26
N GLU A 29 -1.14 12.67 -6.15
CA GLU A 29 -2.38 13.22 -6.71
C GLU A 29 -2.77 14.51 -5.99
N LYS A 30 -2.78 14.51 -4.66
CA LYS A 30 -3.01 15.71 -3.84
C LYS A 30 -1.98 16.82 -4.07
N ARG A 31 -0.76 16.46 -4.51
CA ARG A 31 0.30 17.40 -4.88
C ARG A 31 0.23 17.86 -6.35
N GLY A 32 -0.69 17.33 -7.14
CA GLY A 32 -0.90 17.72 -8.54
C GLY A 32 0.01 17.04 -9.56
N TYR A 33 0.65 15.92 -9.21
CA TYR A 33 1.59 15.19 -10.10
C TYR A 33 1.04 13.85 -10.61
N VAL A 34 -0.03 13.33 -10.02
CA VAL A 34 -0.73 12.12 -10.47
C VAL A 34 -2.17 12.48 -10.76
N LYS A 35 -2.74 11.91 -11.83
CA LYS A 35 -4.15 12.10 -12.17
C LYS A 35 -4.98 10.96 -11.60
N ALA A 36 -5.97 11.29 -10.78
CA ALA A 36 -7.00 10.35 -10.34
C ALA A 36 -7.77 9.78 -11.55
N GLY A 37 -8.00 8.47 -11.53
CA GLY A 37 -8.56 7.71 -12.65
C GLY A 37 -7.55 6.68 -13.17
N PRO A 38 -6.57 7.10 -14.00
CA PRO A 38 -5.50 6.20 -14.45
C PRO A 38 -4.48 5.89 -13.35
N TRP A 39 -4.17 6.83 -12.45
CA TRP A 39 -3.18 6.65 -11.38
C TRP A 39 -1.77 6.25 -11.88
N THR A 40 -1.42 6.69 -13.10
CA THR A 40 -0.16 6.38 -13.78
C THR A 40 1.04 7.14 -13.17
N PRO A 41 2.27 6.58 -13.23
CA PRO A 41 3.44 7.17 -12.60
C PRO A 41 4.36 7.98 -13.52
N GLU A 42 3.84 8.60 -14.58
CA GLU A 42 4.62 9.41 -15.53
C GLU A 42 5.37 10.58 -14.87
N ALA A 43 4.97 10.98 -13.65
CA ALA A 43 5.69 11.94 -12.83
C ALA A 43 7.12 11.51 -12.49
N ALA A 44 7.44 10.21 -12.48
CA ALA A 44 8.83 9.75 -12.31
C ALA A 44 9.76 10.28 -13.40
N HIS A 45 9.24 10.48 -14.62
CA HIS A 45 10.00 11.03 -15.74
C HIS A 45 9.77 12.54 -15.92
N THR A 46 8.53 13.00 -15.78
CA THR A 46 8.14 14.39 -16.09
C THR A 46 8.37 15.35 -14.92
N HIS A 47 8.29 14.86 -13.69
CA HIS A 47 8.43 15.64 -12.46
C HIS A 47 9.27 14.89 -11.40
N PRO A 48 10.51 14.48 -11.74
CA PRO A 48 11.33 13.60 -10.90
C PRO A 48 11.61 14.21 -9.52
N GLU A 49 11.74 15.53 -9.40
CA GLU A 49 11.94 16.20 -8.11
C GLU A 49 10.79 15.96 -7.13
N SER A 50 9.55 15.95 -7.60
CA SER A 50 8.37 15.72 -6.76
C SER A 50 8.34 14.29 -6.20
N VAL A 51 8.68 13.31 -7.05
CA VAL A 51 8.77 11.90 -6.67
C VAL A 51 9.95 11.67 -5.71
N ARG A 52 11.12 12.24 -6.02
CA ARG A 52 12.31 12.19 -5.16
C ARG A 52 12.05 12.81 -3.79
N GLN A 53 11.41 13.96 -3.76
CA GLN A 53 11.09 14.66 -2.51
C GLN A 53 10.15 13.81 -1.65
N LEU A 54 9.15 13.15 -2.23
CA LEU A 54 8.27 12.25 -1.48
C LEU A 54 9.01 11.02 -0.92
N HIS A 55 9.89 10.38 -1.71
CA HIS A 55 10.78 9.34 -1.18
C HIS A 55 11.61 9.85 0.01
N ARG A 56 12.21 11.04 -0.11
CA ARG A 56 13.03 11.64 0.96
C ARG A 56 12.21 11.92 2.22
N GLU A 57 10.96 12.34 2.06
CA GLU A 57 10.06 12.55 3.20
C GLU A 57 9.73 11.25 3.93
N PHE A 58 9.47 10.15 3.20
CA PHE A 58 9.26 8.83 3.81
C PHE A 58 10.53 8.25 4.44
N LEU A 59 11.68 8.42 3.80
CA LEU A 59 12.98 8.05 4.38
C LEU A 59 13.22 8.81 5.69
N ARG A 60 13.02 10.13 5.68
CA ARG A 60 13.17 10.97 6.88
C ARG A 60 12.18 10.57 7.97
N ALA A 61 10.97 10.15 7.59
CA ALA A 61 9.95 9.63 8.51
C ALA A 61 10.32 8.28 9.15
N GLY A 62 11.35 7.59 8.65
CA GLY A 62 11.87 6.36 9.22
C GLY A 62 11.61 5.10 8.40
N SER A 63 11.11 5.25 7.17
CA SER A 63 10.94 4.12 6.25
C SER A 63 12.29 3.47 5.92
N ASN A 64 12.30 2.14 5.95
CA ASN A 64 13.41 1.28 5.54
C ASN A 64 13.20 0.73 4.12
N VAL A 65 12.11 1.07 3.44
CA VAL A 65 11.78 0.57 2.10
C VAL A 65 11.33 1.73 1.22
N MET A 66 12.03 1.94 0.11
CA MET A 66 11.60 2.80 -0.99
C MET A 66 11.01 1.91 -2.06
N GLN A 67 9.68 1.77 -2.08
CA GLN A 67 9.03 1.01 -3.14
C GLN A 67 9.10 1.80 -4.45
N THR A 68 9.45 1.15 -5.56
CA THR A 68 9.53 1.85 -6.85
C THR A 68 8.16 2.40 -7.24
N PHE A 69 8.11 3.65 -7.69
CA PHE A 69 6.87 4.28 -8.16
C PHE A 69 6.46 3.74 -9.54
N THR A 70 6.12 2.45 -9.60
CA THR A 70 5.90 1.64 -10.82
C THR A 70 4.60 0.84 -10.80
N PHE A 71 3.79 1.00 -9.74
CA PHE A 71 2.56 0.24 -9.47
C PHE A 71 1.61 0.12 -10.67
N TYR A 72 1.43 1.20 -11.43
CA TYR A 72 0.53 1.28 -12.59
C TYR A 72 1.33 1.56 -13.88
N ALA A 73 2.46 0.89 -14.08
CA ALA A 73 3.33 1.08 -15.26
C ALA A 73 3.63 -0.22 -16.03
N SER A 74 2.70 -1.18 -16.01
CA SER A 74 2.67 -2.26 -17.00
C SER A 74 2.08 -1.73 -18.32
N ASP A 75 2.50 -2.32 -19.46
CA ASP A 75 2.07 -1.88 -20.78
C ASP A 75 0.54 -1.88 -20.91
N ASP A 76 -0.13 -2.91 -20.37
CA ASP A 76 -1.59 -3.02 -20.39
C ASP A 76 -2.30 -1.95 -19.54
N LYS A 77 -1.63 -1.38 -18.54
CA LYS A 77 -2.15 -0.28 -17.73
C LYS A 77 -1.95 1.08 -18.42
N LEU A 78 -0.82 1.27 -19.11
CA LEU A 78 -0.45 2.50 -19.80
C LEU A 78 -1.18 2.67 -21.15
N GLU A 79 -1.32 1.61 -21.94
CA GLU A 79 -2.00 1.64 -23.24
C GLU A 79 -3.51 1.93 -23.12
N ASN A 80 -4.13 1.55 -22.00
CA ASN A 80 -5.59 1.48 -21.81
C ASN A 80 -6.28 2.77 -21.31
N ARG A 81 -5.58 3.89 -21.16
CA ARG A 81 -6.17 5.13 -20.58
C ARG A 81 -6.12 6.34 -21.50
N GLY A 82 -5.95 6.13 -22.81
CA GLY A 82 -6.06 7.18 -23.83
C GLY A 82 -4.95 8.24 -23.80
N GLN A 83 -3.90 8.06 -22.99
CA GLN A 83 -2.74 8.93 -23.05
C GLN A 83 -1.80 8.44 -24.15
N ALA A 84 -1.72 9.18 -25.25
CA ALA A 84 -0.63 9.07 -26.21
C ALA A 84 0.65 9.68 -25.60
N LEU A 85 1.17 9.07 -24.52
CA LEU A 85 2.46 9.47 -23.98
C LEU A 85 3.54 9.10 -24.99
N LYS A 86 4.43 10.05 -25.28
CA LYS A 86 5.68 9.80 -26.03
C LYS A 86 6.71 9.01 -25.20
N ILE A 87 6.37 8.67 -23.95
CA ILE A 87 7.24 8.03 -22.95
C ILE A 87 6.79 6.58 -22.81
N THR A 88 7.70 5.63 -22.96
CA THR A 88 7.39 4.19 -22.81
C THR A 88 7.28 3.80 -21.34
N GLY A 89 6.53 2.73 -21.03
CA GLY A 89 6.46 2.20 -19.67
C GLY A 89 7.82 1.82 -19.09
N ALA A 90 8.72 1.31 -19.92
CA ALA A 90 10.10 1.03 -19.54
C ALA A 90 10.86 2.31 -19.09
N GLN A 91 10.71 3.43 -19.80
CA GLN A 91 11.35 4.70 -19.41
C GLN A 91 10.83 5.21 -18.07
N VAL A 92 9.52 5.12 -17.83
CA VAL A 92 8.91 5.50 -16.55
C VAL A 92 9.41 4.59 -15.43
N ASN A 93 9.41 3.27 -15.66
CA ASN A 93 9.87 2.29 -14.68
C ASN A 93 11.36 2.45 -14.34
N GLU A 94 12.21 2.67 -15.34
CA GLU A 94 13.63 2.90 -15.14
C GLU A 94 13.89 4.17 -14.34
N ALA A 95 13.20 5.28 -14.66
CA ALA A 95 13.32 6.53 -13.92
C ALA A 95 12.84 6.37 -12.47
N ALA A 96 11.70 5.71 -12.24
CA ALA A 96 11.18 5.45 -10.90
C ALA A 96 12.15 4.61 -10.06
N CYS A 97 12.80 3.59 -10.65
CA CYS A 97 13.82 2.79 -9.97
C CYS A 97 15.05 3.62 -9.60
N ASP A 98 15.51 4.51 -10.49
CA ASP A 98 16.67 5.37 -10.24
C ASP A 98 16.40 6.34 -9.09
N LEU A 99 15.21 6.96 -9.04
CA LEU A 99 14.82 7.86 -7.96
C LEU A 99 14.71 7.14 -6.61
N ALA A 100 14.09 5.96 -6.59
CA ALA A 100 14.00 5.15 -5.37
C ALA A 100 15.41 4.74 -4.88
N ARG A 101 16.31 4.36 -5.79
CA ARG A 101 17.69 3.99 -5.46
C ARG A 101 18.52 5.18 -4.97
N GLU A 102 18.41 6.34 -5.62
CA GLU A 102 19.06 7.58 -5.19
C GLU A 102 18.75 7.84 -3.71
N VAL A 103 17.46 7.88 -3.37
CA VAL A 103 17.02 8.20 -2.01
C VAL A 103 17.33 7.06 -1.03
N ALA A 104 17.13 5.79 -1.40
CA ALA A 104 17.49 4.67 -0.52
C ALA A 104 18.99 4.67 -0.15
N ASN A 105 19.85 5.20 -1.01
CA ASN A 105 21.28 5.33 -0.73
C ASN A 105 21.60 6.45 0.27
N GLU A 106 20.72 7.45 0.45
CA GLU A 106 20.89 8.55 1.41
C GLU A 106 20.68 8.13 2.87
N GLY A 107 20.04 6.97 3.14
CA GLY A 107 19.76 6.50 4.49
C GLY A 107 19.73 4.98 4.63
N ASP A 108 19.17 4.48 5.73
CA ASP A 108 19.09 3.04 6.02
C ASP A 108 17.84 2.40 5.38
N ALA A 109 17.80 2.40 4.05
CA ALA A 109 16.68 1.85 3.29
C ALA A 109 17.11 0.94 2.13
N LEU A 110 16.18 0.08 1.75
CA LEU A 110 16.23 -0.84 0.61
C LEU A 110 15.27 -0.38 -0.49
N VAL A 111 15.54 -0.77 -1.73
CA VAL A 111 14.63 -0.55 -2.87
C VAL A 111 13.84 -1.81 -3.14
N ALA A 112 12.52 -1.68 -3.27
CA ALA A 112 11.62 -2.78 -3.58
C ALA A 112 10.95 -2.58 -4.95
N GLY A 113 11.09 -3.55 -5.84
CA GLY A 113 10.36 -3.56 -7.12
C GLY A 113 8.95 -4.12 -6.95
N GLY A 114 7.92 -3.34 -7.24
CA GLY A 114 6.52 -3.74 -7.06
C GLY A 114 5.82 -4.13 -8.36
N VAL A 115 5.09 -5.26 -8.34
CA VAL A 115 4.08 -5.63 -9.36
C VAL A 115 2.71 -5.79 -8.69
N SER A 116 1.65 -5.61 -9.46
CA SER A 116 0.28 -5.69 -8.96
C SER A 116 -0.67 -6.35 -9.94
N GLN A 117 -1.88 -6.67 -9.49
CA GLN A 117 -2.88 -7.34 -10.33
C GLN A 117 -3.04 -6.63 -11.68
N THR A 118 -3.22 -7.43 -12.71
CA THR A 118 -3.30 -6.98 -14.08
C THR A 118 -4.76 -6.90 -14.52
N PRO A 119 -5.14 -5.86 -15.28
CA PRO A 119 -6.39 -5.88 -16.03
C PRO A 119 -6.52 -7.15 -16.89
N SER A 120 -5.41 -7.73 -17.33
CA SER A 120 -5.38 -8.92 -18.18
C SER A 120 -5.97 -10.15 -17.50
N TYR A 121 -5.74 -10.34 -16.19
CA TYR A 121 -6.35 -11.43 -15.43
C TYR A 121 -7.88 -11.31 -15.35
N LEU A 122 -8.39 -10.10 -15.12
CA LEU A 122 -9.83 -9.81 -15.09
C LEU A 122 -10.52 -10.07 -16.44
N SER A 123 -9.79 -9.84 -17.54
CA SER A 123 -10.21 -10.14 -18.92
C SER A 123 -10.05 -11.62 -19.32
N CYS A 124 -9.82 -12.52 -18.35
CA CYS A 124 -9.66 -13.96 -18.56
C CYS A 124 -8.52 -14.33 -19.54
N LYS A 125 -7.43 -13.55 -19.55
CA LYS A 125 -6.21 -13.92 -20.26
C LYS A 125 -5.55 -15.16 -19.65
N SER A 126 -4.78 -15.89 -20.44
CA SER A 126 -4.10 -17.09 -19.97
C SER A 126 -3.01 -16.77 -18.94
N GLU A 127 -2.67 -17.75 -18.08
CA GLU A 127 -1.55 -17.64 -17.14
C GLU A 127 -0.26 -17.18 -17.83
N THR A 128 0.05 -17.74 -19.00
CA THR A 128 1.23 -17.39 -19.80
C THR A 128 1.23 -15.91 -20.20
N GLU A 129 0.09 -15.37 -20.64
CA GLU A 129 -0.04 -13.96 -21.01
C GLU A 129 0.13 -13.04 -19.79
N VAL A 130 -0.48 -13.39 -18.66
CA VAL A 130 -0.37 -12.59 -17.41
C VAL A 130 1.06 -12.62 -16.87
N LYS A 131 1.70 -13.80 -16.82
CA LYS A 131 3.11 -13.92 -16.39
C LYS A 131 4.07 -13.16 -17.31
N ALA A 132 3.79 -13.08 -18.61
CA ALA A 132 4.59 -12.30 -19.54
C ALA A 132 4.55 -10.79 -19.21
N ILE A 133 3.45 -10.27 -18.64
CA ILE A 133 3.35 -8.88 -18.19
C ILE A 133 4.25 -8.64 -16.97
N PHE A 134 4.18 -9.52 -15.97
CA PHE A 134 5.07 -9.42 -14.79
C PHE A 134 6.54 -9.48 -15.20
N LYS A 135 6.89 -10.36 -16.14
CA LYS A 135 8.26 -10.52 -16.63
C LYS A 135 8.84 -9.24 -17.25
N LYS A 136 8.04 -8.47 -17.99
CA LYS A 136 8.49 -7.19 -18.56
C LYS A 136 8.90 -6.17 -17.49
N GLN A 137 8.14 -6.08 -16.40
CA GLN A 137 8.50 -5.19 -15.27
C GLN A 137 9.73 -5.74 -14.54
N LEU A 138 9.81 -7.06 -14.40
CA LEU A 138 10.93 -7.75 -13.77
C LEU A 138 12.28 -7.48 -14.45
N ASP A 139 12.31 -7.45 -15.79
CA ASP A 139 13.51 -7.15 -16.56
C ASP A 139 14.09 -5.77 -16.18
N VAL A 140 13.22 -4.78 -15.95
CA VAL A 140 13.63 -3.45 -15.46
C VAL A 140 14.17 -3.53 -14.03
N PHE A 141 13.47 -4.21 -13.13
CA PHE A 141 13.89 -4.33 -11.72
C PHE A 141 15.23 -5.08 -11.56
N MET A 142 15.47 -6.08 -12.40
CA MET A 142 16.74 -6.81 -12.44
C MET A 142 17.86 -5.94 -13.00
N LYS A 143 17.64 -5.23 -14.12
CA LYS A 143 18.59 -4.27 -14.68
C LYS A 143 18.96 -3.18 -13.67
N LYS A 144 18.00 -2.69 -12.89
CA LYS A 144 18.17 -1.65 -11.86
C LYS A 144 18.64 -2.19 -10.51
N ASN A 145 18.78 -3.52 -10.39
CA ASN A 145 19.23 -4.22 -9.18
C ASN A 145 18.50 -3.76 -7.91
N VAL A 146 17.17 -3.86 -7.90
CA VAL A 146 16.37 -3.67 -6.67
C VAL A 146 16.80 -4.69 -5.61
N ASP A 147 16.59 -4.39 -4.32
CA ASP A 147 17.09 -5.25 -3.23
C ASP A 147 16.16 -6.45 -2.99
N PHE A 148 14.85 -6.28 -3.20
CA PHE A 148 13.83 -7.35 -3.15
C PHE A 148 12.61 -6.99 -3.99
N MET A 149 11.65 -7.91 -4.11
CA MET A 149 10.42 -7.75 -4.91
C MET A 149 9.17 -7.79 -4.04
N ILE A 150 8.11 -7.11 -4.47
CA ILE A 150 6.80 -7.12 -3.84
C ILE A 150 5.73 -7.44 -4.90
N ALA A 151 4.94 -8.48 -4.68
CA ALA A 151 3.66 -8.70 -5.35
C ALA A 151 2.55 -8.12 -4.46
N GLU A 152 2.05 -6.92 -4.76
CA GLU A 152 1.05 -6.22 -3.94
C GLU A 152 -0.26 -5.97 -4.70
N TYR A 153 -1.35 -5.69 -3.98
CA TYR A 153 -2.64 -5.33 -4.59
C TYR A 153 -3.17 -6.42 -5.53
N PHE A 154 -3.45 -7.57 -4.91
CA PHE A 154 -4.11 -8.71 -5.55
C PHE A 154 -5.40 -9.06 -4.80
N GLU A 155 -6.52 -9.06 -5.52
CA GLU A 155 -7.85 -9.48 -5.04
C GLU A 155 -8.08 -11.00 -5.20
N HIS A 156 -7.23 -11.67 -5.98
CA HIS A 156 -7.32 -13.09 -6.31
C HIS A 156 -5.99 -13.77 -6.03
N VAL A 157 -5.99 -14.78 -5.15
CA VAL A 157 -4.72 -15.45 -4.79
C VAL A 157 -4.13 -16.22 -5.97
N GLU A 158 -4.98 -16.69 -6.90
CA GLU A 158 -4.54 -17.36 -8.13
C GLU A 158 -3.56 -16.49 -8.93
N GLU A 159 -3.89 -15.22 -9.18
CA GLU A 159 -3.00 -14.31 -9.90
C GLU A 159 -1.76 -13.96 -9.06
N ALA A 160 -1.94 -13.79 -7.75
CA ALA A 160 -0.84 -13.49 -6.84
C ALA A 160 0.20 -14.63 -6.79
N GLU A 161 -0.22 -15.90 -6.87
CA GLU A 161 0.69 -17.04 -7.00
C GLU A 161 1.49 -16.98 -8.31
N TRP A 162 0.86 -16.61 -9.43
CA TRP A 162 1.56 -16.46 -10.71
C TRP A 162 2.60 -15.34 -10.64
N ALA A 163 2.27 -14.23 -9.98
CA ALA A 163 3.21 -13.15 -9.73
C ALA A 163 4.39 -13.64 -8.87
N VAL A 164 4.13 -14.28 -7.71
CA VAL A 164 5.18 -14.80 -6.82
C VAL A 164 6.10 -15.76 -7.56
N GLN A 165 5.54 -16.76 -8.26
CA GLN A 165 6.34 -17.73 -9.03
C GLN A 165 7.26 -17.04 -10.04
N THR A 166 6.74 -16.03 -10.75
CA THR A 166 7.51 -15.25 -11.74
C THR A 166 8.62 -14.45 -11.05
N LEU A 167 8.31 -13.77 -9.94
CA LEU A 167 9.28 -12.97 -9.20
C LEU A 167 10.40 -13.83 -8.57
N LYS A 168 10.09 -15.06 -8.14
CA LYS A 168 11.08 -16.00 -7.58
C LYS A 168 12.14 -16.43 -8.60
N GLU A 169 11.86 -16.38 -9.90
CA GLU A 169 12.86 -16.67 -10.95
C GLU A 169 14.07 -15.74 -10.88
N THR A 170 13.94 -14.57 -10.24
CA THR A 170 15.07 -13.62 -10.07
C THR A 170 16.11 -14.03 -9.04
N GLY A 171 15.78 -14.98 -8.15
CA GLY A 171 16.60 -15.32 -7.00
C GLY A 171 16.63 -14.26 -5.89
N LYS A 172 15.86 -13.17 -5.99
CA LYS A 172 15.71 -12.17 -4.93
C LYS A 172 14.60 -12.57 -3.94
N PRO A 173 14.62 -12.06 -2.69
CA PRO A 173 13.51 -12.24 -1.76
C PRO A 173 12.21 -11.66 -2.32
N VAL A 174 11.09 -12.33 -2.05
CA VAL A 174 9.75 -11.90 -2.52
C VAL A 174 8.83 -11.72 -1.33
N ALA A 175 8.24 -10.54 -1.25
CA ALA A 175 7.07 -10.27 -0.43
C ALA A 175 5.79 -10.37 -1.27
N ALA A 176 4.70 -10.86 -0.68
CA ALA A 176 3.39 -10.92 -1.29
C ALA A 176 2.33 -10.36 -0.35
N SER A 177 1.59 -9.35 -0.79
CA SER A 177 0.45 -8.81 -0.04
C SER A 177 -0.79 -8.72 -0.91
N MET A 178 -1.93 -9.03 -0.32
CA MET A 178 -3.22 -9.00 -0.99
C MET A 178 -4.07 -7.84 -0.47
N CYS A 179 -4.98 -7.31 -1.31
CA CYS A 179 -5.94 -6.28 -0.91
C CYS A 179 -7.29 -6.91 -0.56
N ILE A 180 -7.28 -7.86 0.38
CA ILE A 180 -8.44 -8.62 0.81
C ILE A 180 -8.69 -8.46 2.31
N GLY A 181 -9.96 -8.60 2.71
CA GLY A 181 -10.39 -8.53 4.10
C GLY A 181 -10.43 -9.91 4.79
N PRO A 182 -10.99 -9.98 6.00
CA PRO A 182 -11.20 -11.24 6.72
C PRO A 182 -12.07 -12.26 5.98
N ASP A 183 -12.90 -11.81 5.05
CA ASP A 183 -13.81 -12.66 4.27
C ASP A 183 -13.08 -13.48 3.20
N GLY A 184 -11.82 -13.18 2.91
CA GLY A 184 -11.03 -13.88 1.91
C GLY A 184 -10.96 -13.15 0.57
N ASP A 185 -10.44 -13.86 -0.43
CA ASP A 185 -10.29 -13.36 -1.78
C ASP A 185 -11.61 -13.38 -2.57
N MET A 186 -11.61 -12.82 -3.78
CA MET A 186 -12.82 -12.71 -4.61
C MET A 186 -13.35 -14.05 -5.16
N HIS A 187 -12.63 -15.16 -4.90
CA HIS A 187 -13.10 -16.52 -5.15
C HIS A 187 -13.56 -17.24 -3.86
N GLY A 188 -13.60 -16.54 -2.73
CA GLY A 188 -13.96 -17.09 -1.42
C GLY A 188 -12.85 -17.92 -0.77
N VAL A 189 -11.61 -17.80 -1.23
CA VAL A 189 -10.45 -18.44 -0.59
C VAL A 189 -10.13 -17.68 0.69
N THR A 190 -10.10 -18.39 1.83
CA THR A 190 -9.87 -17.75 3.13
C THR A 190 -8.50 -17.07 3.19
N PRO A 191 -8.32 -16.01 4.00
CA PRO A 191 -7.01 -15.35 4.13
C PRO A 191 -5.90 -16.34 4.53
N GLY A 192 -6.22 -17.31 5.39
CA GLY A 192 -5.30 -18.36 5.80
C GLY A 192 -4.81 -19.22 4.64
N ASP A 193 -5.74 -19.71 3.81
CA ASP A 193 -5.39 -20.51 2.63
C ASP A 193 -4.64 -19.69 1.59
N CYS A 194 -5.00 -18.40 1.43
CA CYS A 194 -4.26 -17.47 0.58
C CYS A 194 -2.79 -17.36 1.01
N ALA A 195 -2.52 -17.15 2.30
CA ALA A 195 -1.15 -17.07 2.80
C ALA A 195 -0.38 -18.38 2.62
N VAL A 196 -0.98 -19.53 2.91
CA VAL A 196 -0.35 -20.84 2.70
C VAL A 196 0.04 -21.05 1.23
N ARG A 197 -0.84 -20.66 0.31
CA ARG A 197 -0.60 -20.69 -1.14
C ARG A 197 0.58 -19.81 -1.56
N LEU A 198 0.60 -18.55 -1.10
CA LEU A 198 1.68 -17.61 -1.40
C LEU A 198 3.04 -18.08 -0.87
N VAL A 199 3.09 -18.62 0.36
CA VAL A 199 4.33 -19.19 0.92
C VAL A 199 4.80 -20.39 0.11
N LYS A 200 3.88 -21.30 -0.29
CA LYS A 200 4.22 -22.44 -1.14
C LYS A 200 4.68 -22.04 -2.55
N ALA A 201 4.14 -20.94 -3.07
CA ALA A 201 4.59 -20.35 -4.34
C ALA A 201 6.00 -19.72 -4.22
N GLY A 202 6.48 -19.50 -2.99
CA GLY A 202 7.86 -19.11 -2.69
C GLY A 202 8.04 -17.75 -2.02
N ALA A 203 6.95 -17.08 -1.63
CA ALA A 203 7.05 -15.81 -0.90
C ALA A 203 7.62 -16.03 0.51
N GLU A 204 8.67 -15.29 0.87
CA GLU A 204 9.25 -15.33 2.22
C GLU A 204 8.57 -14.36 3.19
N ILE A 205 7.83 -13.38 2.66
CA ILE A 205 7.09 -12.38 3.42
C ILE A 205 5.65 -12.36 2.87
N VAL A 206 4.64 -12.54 3.72
CA VAL A 206 3.23 -12.53 3.31
C VAL A 206 2.39 -11.57 4.14
N GLY A 207 1.33 -10.99 3.56
CA GLY A 207 0.59 -9.95 4.25
C GLY A 207 -0.64 -9.40 3.53
N ILE A 208 -1.08 -8.24 4.01
CA ILE A 208 -2.22 -7.48 3.46
C ILE A 208 -1.82 -6.03 3.20
N ASN A 209 -2.28 -5.46 2.08
CA ASN A 209 -2.12 -4.05 1.77
C ASN A 209 -3.39 -3.42 1.18
N CYS A 210 -3.53 -2.10 1.29
CA CYS A 210 -4.63 -1.33 0.69
C CYS A 210 -6.03 -1.73 1.21
N HIS A 211 -7.07 -1.25 0.52
CA HIS A 211 -8.52 -1.54 0.59
C HIS A 211 -9.25 -1.44 1.93
N PHE A 212 -8.59 -1.74 3.04
CA PHE A 212 -9.15 -1.80 4.37
C PHE A 212 -8.32 -0.98 5.37
N ASP A 213 -8.99 -0.53 6.42
CA ASP A 213 -8.37 0.17 7.53
C ASP A 213 -7.36 -0.70 8.32
N PRO A 214 -6.55 -0.09 9.20
CA PRO A 214 -5.46 -0.80 9.86
C PRO A 214 -5.88 -1.98 10.71
N MET A 215 -6.96 -1.86 11.49
CA MET A 215 -7.36 -2.91 12.42
C MET A 215 -7.95 -4.11 11.66
N THR A 216 -8.66 -3.84 10.57
CA THR A 216 -9.14 -4.88 9.65
C THR A 216 -7.96 -5.64 9.04
N CYS A 217 -6.95 -4.93 8.52
CA CYS A 217 -5.76 -5.59 7.95
C CYS A 217 -4.95 -6.38 8.98
N VAL A 218 -4.74 -5.84 10.19
CA VAL A 218 -4.03 -6.56 11.27
C VAL A 218 -4.76 -7.85 11.65
N LYS A 219 -6.10 -7.82 11.73
CA LYS A 219 -6.92 -9.00 11.95
C LYS A 219 -6.73 -10.03 10.84
N THR A 220 -6.76 -9.61 9.57
CA THR A 220 -6.58 -10.51 8.43
C THR A 220 -5.18 -11.13 8.41
N VAL A 221 -4.13 -10.36 8.70
CA VAL A 221 -2.75 -10.88 8.79
C VAL A 221 -2.59 -11.86 9.96
N LYS A 222 -3.30 -11.65 11.07
CA LYS A 222 -3.34 -12.65 12.16
C LYS A 222 -3.95 -13.97 11.68
N MET A 223 -5.05 -13.94 10.93
CA MET A 223 -5.64 -15.15 10.34
C MET A 223 -4.68 -15.86 9.36
N MET A 224 -3.96 -15.07 8.54
CA MET A 224 -2.89 -15.59 7.68
C MET A 224 -1.81 -16.30 8.48
N LYS A 225 -1.32 -15.66 9.54
CA LYS A 225 -0.28 -16.19 10.42
C LYS A 225 -0.68 -17.50 11.06
N ASP A 226 -1.86 -17.54 11.68
CA ASP A 226 -2.35 -18.72 12.40
C ASP A 226 -2.44 -19.94 11.45
N ALA A 227 -2.85 -19.73 10.18
CA ALA A 227 -2.95 -20.79 9.18
C ALA A 227 -1.58 -21.26 8.66
N VAL A 228 -0.65 -20.35 8.40
CA VAL A 228 0.73 -20.67 7.98
C VAL A 228 1.45 -21.49 9.05
N GLU A 229 1.32 -21.09 10.32
CA GLU A 229 1.89 -21.81 11.46
C GLU A 229 1.24 -23.20 11.63
N LYS A 230 -0.09 -23.29 11.52
CA LYS A 230 -0.82 -24.58 11.55
C LYS A 230 -0.40 -25.51 10.41
N ALA A 231 -0.04 -24.97 9.25
CA ALA A 231 0.48 -25.73 8.11
C ALA A 231 1.94 -26.17 8.26
N GLY A 232 2.62 -25.80 9.36
CA GLY A 232 4.04 -26.09 9.57
C GLY A 232 4.98 -25.32 8.65
N LEU A 233 4.50 -24.22 8.06
CA LEU A 233 5.26 -23.35 7.18
C LEU A 233 5.85 -22.18 7.96
N LYS A 234 6.87 -21.53 7.40
CA LYS A 234 7.51 -20.35 7.97
C LYS A 234 7.48 -19.21 6.96
N ALA A 235 7.05 -18.05 7.41
CA ALA A 235 7.12 -16.80 6.66
C ALA A 235 7.28 -15.63 7.64
N HIS A 236 7.73 -14.49 7.13
CA HIS A 236 7.59 -13.21 7.80
C HIS A 236 6.27 -12.56 7.43
N TYR A 237 5.77 -11.65 8.27
CA TYR A 237 4.48 -11.02 8.08
C TYR A 237 4.60 -9.52 7.81
N MET A 238 3.75 -9.04 6.91
CA MET A 238 3.71 -7.68 6.42
C MET A 238 2.30 -7.09 6.50
N VAL A 239 2.19 -5.78 6.77
CA VAL A 239 0.91 -5.07 6.72
C VAL A 239 1.10 -3.63 6.28
N GLN A 240 0.30 -3.20 5.29
CA GLN A 240 0.29 -1.84 4.72
C GLN A 240 -1.15 -1.37 4.45
N PRO A 241 -1.92 -1.01 5.48
CA PRO A 241 -3.34 -0.71 5.36
C PRO A 241 -3.59 0.67 4.73
N LEU A 242 -4.87 1.02 4.56
CA LEU A 242 -5.28 2.40 4.28
C LEU A 242 -5.01 3.32 5.48
N ALA A 243 -4.75 4.60 5.22
CA ALA A 243 -4.82 5.65 6.24
C ALA A 243 -6.23 6.25 6.36
N PHE A 244 -7.27 5.45 6.12
CA PHE A 244 -8.67 5.85 6.16
C PHE A 244 -9.43 4.91 7.09
N HIS A 245 -10.33 5.45 7.93
CA HIS A 245 -11.35 4.68 8.64
C HIS A 245 -12.37 4.14 7.63
N THR A 246 -12.55 2.83 7.60
CA THR A 246 -13.46 2.15 6.67
C THR A 246 -14.31 1.06 7.35
N PRO A 247 -15.01 1.37 8.46
CA PRO A 247 -15.80 0.39 9.20
C PRO A 247 -17.02 -0.12 8.42
N ASP A 248 -17.34 0.54 7.32
CA ASP A 248 -18.49 0.38 6.45
C ASP A 248 -18.16 -0.25 5.09
N CYS A 249 -16.91 -0.68 4.87
CA CYS A 249 -16.53 -1.43 3.68
C CYS A 249 -17.19 -2.80 3.61
N SER A 250 -17.53 -3.22 2.39
CA SER A 250 -17.79 -4.62 2.03
C SER A 250 -16.47 -5.37 1.79
N CYS A 251 -16.55 -6.62 1.34
CA CYS A 251 -15.38 -7.40 0.92
C CYS A 251 -14.60 -6.78 -0.26
N GLN A 252 -15.18 -5.82 -0.98
CA GLN A 252 -14.52 -5.10 -2.08
C GLN A 252 -13.59 -3.98 -1.59
N GLY A 253 -13.67 -3.62 -0.30
CA GLY A 253 -12.89 -2.54 0.28
C GLY A 253 -13.38 -1.15 -0.10
N PHE A 254 -12.52 -0.15 0.13
CA PHE A 254 -12.90 1.27 0.07
C PHE A 254 -13.26 1.82 -1.32
N ILE A 255 -13.01 1.08 -2.40
CA ILE A 255 -13.29 1.54 -3.76
C ILE A 255 -14.79 1.64 -4.00
N ASP A 256 -15.59 0.77 -3.37
CA ASP A 256 -17.05 0.80 -3.44
C ASP A 256 -17.66 1.83 -2.49
N LEU A 257 -16.87 2.49 -1.63
CA LEU A 257 -17.43 3.56 -0.82
C LEU A 257 -17.79 4.76 -1.72
N PRO A 258 -18.98 5.37 -1.55
CA PRO A 258 -19.42 6.49 -2.38
C PRO A 258 -18.46 7.69 -2.36
N GLU A 259 -17.65 7.81 -1.31
CA GLU A 259 -16.65 8.86 -1.18
C GLU A 259 -15.38 8.61 -2.00
N PHE A 260 -15.15 7.42 -2.53
CA PHE A 260 -13.94 7.14 -3.30
C PHE A 260 -13.93 7.88 -4.65
N PRO A 261 -12.81 8.48 -5.07
CA PRO A 261 -11.61 8.79 -4.29
C PRO A 261 -11.63 10.21 -3.66
N PHE A 262 -12.64 11.05 -3.96
CA PHE A 262 -12.59 12.51 -3.76
C PHE A 262 -13.35 13.05 -2.53
N GLY A 263 -13.89 12.18 -1.68
CA GLY A 263 -14.60 12.53 -0.46
C GLY A 263 -14.07 11.85 0.79
N LEU A 264 -12.88 11.23 0.71
CA LEU A 264 -12.31 10.40 1.78
C LEU A 264 -11.66 11.22 2.92
N GLU A 265 -11.58 12.55 2.82
CA GLU A 265 -10.98 13.43 3.83
C GLU A 265 -11.51 13.25 5.26
N PRO A 266 -12.83 13.08 5.52
CA PRO A 266 -13.33 12.81 6.87
C PRO A 266 -12.76 11.53 7.50
N ARG A 267 -12.30 10.59 6.66
CA ARG A 267 -11.86 9.25 7.08
C ARG A 267 -10.38 9.20 7.42
N ILE A 268 -9.60 10.24 7.07
CA ILE A 268 -8.13 10.25 7.27
C ILE A 268 -7.79 9.97 8.73
N LEU A 269 -6.94 8.97 8.94
CA LEU A 269 -6.45 8.58 10.24
C LEU A 269 -5.49 9.63 10.81
N THR A 270 -5.47 9.75 12.13
CA THR A 270 -4.54 10.62 12.85
C THR A 270 -3.22 9.90 13.11
N ARG A 271 -2.20 10.64 13.55
CA ARG A 271 -0.96 10.03 14.03
C ARG A 271 -1.19 9.10 15.23
N TRP A 272 -2.20 9.37 16.05
CA TRP A 272 -2.51 8.58 17.25
C TRP A 272 -3.12 7.23 16.86
N ASP A 273 -3.97 7.22 15.83
CA ASP A 273 -4.46 5.98 15.23
C ASP A 273 -3.30 5.14 14.69
N MET A 274 -2.27 5.79 14.11
CA MET A 274 -1.07 5.10 13.62
C MET A 274 -0.19 4.54 14.75
N HIS A 275 -0.10 5.22 15.90
CA HIS A 275 0.56 4.68 17.10
C HIS A 275 -0.16 3.40 17.55
N GLN A 276 -1.49 3.43 17.67
CA GLN A 276 -2.27 2.25 18.03
C GLN A 276 -2.07 1.11 17.03
N TYR A 277 -2.21 1.40 15.73
CA TYR A 277 -2.00 0.43 14.65
C TYR A 277 -0.62 -0.23 14.73
N ALA A 278 0.46 0.56 14.86
CA ALA A 278 1.81 0.05 14.90
C ALA A 278 2.04 -0.89 16.09
N ARG A 279 1.51 -0.53 17.26
CA ARG A 279 1.57 -1.35 18.47
C ARG A 279 0.82 -2.68 18.29
N GLU A 280 -0.40 -2.62 17.76
CA GLU A 280 -1.23 -3.82 17.52
C GLU A 280 -0.59 -4.76 16.49
N ALA A 281 -0.09 -4.22 15.38
CA ALA A 281 0.64 -4.99 14.36
C ALA A 281 1.87 -5.68 14.96
N TYR A 282 2.67 -4.94 15.74
CA TYR A 282 3.85 -5.50 16.40
C TYR A 282 3.50 -6.62 17.38
N ASN A 283 2.45 -6.46 18.19
CA ASN A 283 1.98 -7.43 19.17
C ASN A 283 1.48 -8.74 18.52
N VAL A 284 0.89 -8.67 17.32
CA VAL A 284 0.52 -9.86 16.53
C VAL A 284 1.75 -10.61 16.00
N GLY A 285 2.93 -9.98 15.99
CA GLY A 285 4.18 -10.56 15.48
C GLY A 285 4.51 -10.10 14.05
N ILE A 286 3.82 -9.07 13.55
CA ILE A 286 4.13 -8.47 12.25
C ILE A 286 5.43 -7.66 12.40
N ARG A 287 6.34 -7.78 11.42
CA ARG A 287 7.67 -7.14 11.47
C ARG A 287 7.98 -6.28 10.26
N PHE A 288 7.20 -6.37 9.19
CA PHE A 288 7.16 -5.37 8.14
C PHE A 288 5.87 -4.55 8.31
N ILE A 289 5.97 -3.33 8.82
CA ILE A 289 4.83 -2.47 9.15
C ILE A 289 4.96 -1.16 8.37
N GLY A 290 4.06 -0.93 7.42
CA GLY A 290 4.05 0.27 6.59
C GLY A 290 2.63 0.79 6.39
N GLY A 291 2.38 1.45 5.26
CA GLY A 291 1.04 1.89 4.88
C GLY A 291 0.85 2.00 3.37
N CYS A 292 -0.39 2.16 2.95
CA CYS A 292 -0.80 2.28 1.55
C CYS A 292 -1.54 3.61 1.33
N CYS A 293 -2.64 3.63 0.55
CA CYS A 293 -3.36 4.85 0.19
C CYS A 293 -3.76 5.69 1.42
N GLY A 294 -3.48 6.98 1.37
CA GLY A 294 -3.70 7.93 2.46
C GLY A 294 -2.53 8.09 3.44
N PHE A 295 -1.56 7.17 3.47
CA PHE A 295 -0.38 7.34 4.33
C PHE A 295 0.48 8.49 3.84
N GLU A 296 0.61 9.53 4.67
CA GLU A 296 1.51 10.65 4.49
C GLU A 296 2.78 10.44 5.35
N PRO A 297 3.86 11.21 5.14
CA PRO A 297 5.10 11.04 5.90
C PRO A 297 4.93 11.08 7.43
N TYR A 298 3.97 11.86 7.95
CA TYR A 298 3.73 11.89 9.40
C TYR A 298 3.07 10.61 9.94
N HIS A 299 2.36 9.85 9.10
CA HIS A 299 1.82 8.53 9.48
C HIS A 299 2.96 7.53 9.65
N ILE A 300 3.91 7.49 8.71
CA ILE A 300 5.10 6.64 8.81
C ILE A 300 5.96 7.02 10.01
N ARG A 301 6.11 8.33 10.28
CA ARG A 301 6.79 8.80 11.50
C ARG A 301 6.12 8.26 12.75
N ALA A 302 4.79 8.27 12.83
CA ALA A 302 4.07 7.76 14.00
C ALA A 302 4.28 6.25 14.22
N VAL A 303 4.30 5.46 13.14
CA VAL A 303 4.64 4.02 13.22
C VAL A 303 6.08 3.84 13.75
N ALA A 304 7.03 4.59 13.21
CA ALA A 304 8.43 4.54 13.63
C ALA A 304 8.64 5.03 15.08
N GLU A 305 7.90 6.06 15.52
CA GLU A 305 7.93 6.60 16.87
C GLU A 305 7.33 5.65 17.90
N GLU A 306 6.22 4.98 17.58
CA GLU A 306 5.62 3.97 18.48
C GLU A 306 6.59 2.82 18.77
N LEU A 307 7.32 2.39 17.75
CA LEU A 307 8.23 1.25 17.81
C LEU A 307 9.69 1.66 18.06
N ALA A 308 9.91 2.92 18.47
CA ALA A 308 11.26 3.46 18.67
C ALA A 308 12.02 2.72 19.79
N THR A 309 11.31 2.24 20.81
CA THR A 309 11.91 1.46 21.91
C THR A 309 12.41 0.11 21.40
N GLU A 310 11.58 -0.60 20.62
CA GLU A 310 11.91 -1.90 20.04
C GLU A 310 13.01 -1.79 18.96
N ARG A 311 13.06 -0.67 18.24
CA ARG A 311 14.08 -0.39 17.21
C ARG A 311 15.37 0.21 17.77
N GLY A 312 15.32 0.76 18.99
CA GLY A 312 16.45 1.46 19.62
C GLY A 312 16.75 2.84 19.04
N CYS A 313 15.88 3.41 18.21
CA CYS A 313 16.09 4.73 17.60
C CYS A 313 14.78 5.43 17.23
N LEU A 314 14.82 6.76 17.19
CA LEU A 314 13.79 7.61 16.59
C LEU A 314 14.15 7.95 15.14
N PRO A 315 13.17 8.15 14.25
CA PRO A 315 13.45 8.61 12.89
C PRO A 315 13.90 10.07 12.86
N ALA A 316 14.62 10.47 11.80
CA ALA A 316 15.12 11.84 11.65
C ALA A 316 13.99 12.90 11.66
N ALA A 317 12.79 12.56 11.20
CA ALA A 317 11.62 13.43 11.24
C ALA A 317 11.18 13.80 12.67
N SER A 318 11.54 13.01 13.68
CA SER A 318 11.20 13.29 15.07
C SER A 318 11.97 14.49 15.64
N GLU A 319 13.04 14.96 14.99
CA GLU A 319 13.71 16.22 15.34
C GLU A 319 12.76 17.42 15.30
N LYS A 320 11.72 17.36 14.46
CA LYS A 320 10.67 18.40 14.35
C LYS A 320 9.36 17.96 14.99
N HIS A 321 9.40 17.03 15.94
CA HIS A 321 8.22 16.53 16.64
C HIS A 321 8.51 16.35 18.13
N GLY A 322 7.46 16.45 18.95
CA GLY A 322 7.49 16.05 20.35
C GLY A 322 6.45 14.97 20.55
N LEU A 323 6.86 13.80 21.04
CA LEU A 323 5.98 12.66 21.28
C LEU A 323 4.77 13.07 22.11
N TRP A 324 3.59 12.56 21.74
CA TRP A 324 2.35 12.79 22.47
C TRP A 324 2.00 14.27 22.71
N GLY A 325 2.42 15.13 21.78
CA GLY A 325 2.14 16.56 21.83
C GLY A 325 3.08 17.36 22.75
N ALA A 326 4.23 16.81 23.16
CA ALA A 326 5.21 17.50 24.00
C ALA A 326 5.63 18.89 23.43
N GLY A 327 5.60 19.07 22.11
CA GLY A 327 5.82 20.39 21.49
C GLY A 327 4.81 21.49 21.92
N LEU A 328 3.70 21.14 22.59
CA LEU A 328 2.69 22.07 23.08
C LEU A 328 2.96 22.57 24.51
N GLU A 329 3.94 22.03 25.22
CA GLU A 329 4.21 22.32 26.64
C GLU A 329 4.48 23.81 26.92
N MET A 330 5.02 24.54 25.96
CA MET A 330 5.37 25.97 26.11
C MET A 330 4.31 26.91 25.54
N HIS A 331 3.16 26.40 25.09
CA HIS A 331 2.12 27.23 24.52
C HIS A 331 1.53 28.20 25.55
N THR A 332 1.17 29.44 25.20
CA THR A 332 0.69 30.46 26.15
C THR A 332 -0.64 30.12 26.84
N LYS A 333 -1.55 29.44 26.13
CA LYS A 333 -2.87 29.02 26.63
C LYS A 333 -2.79 27.74 27.50
N PRO A 334 -3.29 27.74 28.74
CA PRO A 334 -3.19 26.60 29.66
C PRO A 334 -3.90 25.34 29.16
N TRP A 335 -5.09 25.48 28.57
CA TRP A 335 -5.83 24.33 28.00
C TRP A 335 -5.18 23.73 26.75
N VAL A 336 -4.23 24.42 26.12
CA VAL A 336 -3.43 23.85 25.02
C VAL A 336 -2.26 23.04 25.59
N ARG A 337 -1.56 23.56 26.61
CA ARG A 337 -0.50 22.82 27.32
C ARG A 337 -1.01 21.54 27.96
N ALA A 338 -2.23 21.57 28.52
CA ALA A 338 -2.88 20.41 29.12
C ALA A 338 -3.07 19.22 28.15
N ARG A 339 -2.90 19.44 26.83
CA ARG A 339 -2.97 18.42 25.79
C ARG A 339 -1.63 17.74 25.52
N ALA A 340 -0.51 18.23 26.06
CA ALA A 340 0.83 17.69 25.86
C ALA A 340 1.06 16.40 26.68
N ARG A 341 0.18 15.41 26.48
CA ARG A 341 0.17 14.16 27.23
C ARG A 341 -0.56 13.07 26.46
N ARG A 342 -0.04 11.85 26.59
CA ARG A 342 -0.51 10.66 25.86
C ARG A 342 -1.99 10.39 26.08
N ASP A 343 -2.42 10.35 27.33
CA ASP A 343 -3.79 10.03 27.73
C ASP A 343 -4.82 11.05 27.25
N TYR A 344 -4.44 12.31 27.01
CA TYR A 344 -5.32 13.26 26.34
C TYR A 344 -5.61 12.83 24.89
N TRP A 345 -4.57 12.53 24.11
CA TRP A 345 -4.74 12.23 22.68
C TRP A 345 -5.32 10.83 22.43
N GLU A 346 -4.97 9.84 23.25
CA GLU A 346 -5.59 8.51 23.20
C GLU A 346 -7.06 8.54 23.66
N GLY A 347 -7.40 9.40 24.62
CA GLY A 347 -8.77 9.53 25.14
C GLY A 347 -9.67 10.44 24.30
N LEU A 348 -9.09 11.30 23.45
CA LEU A 348 -9.85 12.23 22.62
C LEU A 348 -10.54 11.48 21.48
N LYS A 349 -11.85 11.70 21.32
CA LYS A 349 -12.60 11.33 20.12
C LYS A 349 -12.76 12.57 19.23
N PRO A 350 -11.96 12.74 18.16
CA PRO A 350 -12.02 13.93 17.33
C PRO A 350 -13.41 14.05 16.68
N ALA A 351 -13.99 15.26 16.70
CA ALA A 351 -15.25 15.51 16.00
C ALA A 351 -15.03 15.56 14.48
N SER A 352 -16.01 15.10 13.70
CA SER A 352 -15.94 15.14 12.22
C SER A 352 -16.02 16.55 11.64
N GLY A 353 -16.60 17.50 12.40
CA GLY A 353 -16.88 18.86 11.92
C GLY A 353 -17.98 18.95 10.86
N ARG A 354 -18.70 17.85 10.59
CA ARG A 354 -19.73 17.74 9.54
C ARG A 354 -21.07 17.31 10.14
N PRO A 355 -21.85 18.24 10.75
CA PRO A 355 -23.03 17.89 11.56
C PRO A 355 -24.22 17.35 10.75
N LEU A 356 -24.22 17.56 9.42
CA LEU A 356 -25.27 17.08 8.51
C LEU A 356 -24.86 15.83 7.72
N CYS A 357 -23.64 15.32 7.92
CA CYS A 357 -23.15 14.14 7.24
C CYS A 357 -23.28 12.91 8.15
N PRO A 358 -23.60 11.73 7.59
CA PRO A 358 -23.57 10.48 8.35
C PRO A 358 -22.13 10.12 8.73
N SER A 359 -21.97 9.22 9.71
CA SER A 359 -20.66 8.69 10.11
C SER A 359 -20.19 7.51 9.25
N MET A 360 -21.09 6.92 8.46
CA MET A 360 -20.85 5.78 7.58
C MET A 360 -21.68 5.93 6.29
N ALA A 361 -21.28 5.23 5.25
CA ALA A 361 -21.95 5.14 3.96
C ALA A 361 -22.23 3.68 3.61
N SER A 362 -23.21 3.43 2.73
CA SER A 362 -23.41 2.11 2.15
C SER A 362 -22.50 1.96 0.93
N PRO A 363 -21.72 0.87 0.80
CA PRO A 363 -20.96 0.61 -0.42
C PRO A 363 -21.86 0.45 -1.65
N ASP A 364 -21.40 0.95 -2.78
CA ASP A 364 -21.98 0.74 -4.10
C ASP A 364 -21.75 -0.73 -4.50
N GLY A 365 -22.70 -1.62 -4.19
CA GLY A 365 -22.55 -3.07 -4.37
C GLY A 365 -23.10 -3.57 -5.71
N TRP A 366 -22.26 -3.75 -6.73
CA TRP A 366 -22.69 -4.20 -8.06
C TRP A 366 -22.52 -5.71 -8.28
N GLY A 367 -21.90 -6.42 -7.34
CA GLY A 367 -21.72 -7.87 -7.39
C GLY A 367 -20.90 -8.35 -8.58
N VAL A 368 -19.98 -7.53 -9.10
CA VAL A 368 -19.17 -7.85 -10.28
C VAL A 368 -17.87 -8.56 -9.87
N THR A 369 -17.45 -9.54 -10.66
CA THR A 369 -16.18 -10.29 -10.46
C THR A 369 -15.57 -10.67 -11.80
N LYS A 370 -14.40 -11.34 -11.81
CA LYS A 370 -13.64 -11.76 -13.00
C LYS A 370 -14.56 -12.25 -14.13
N GLY A 371 -14.35 -11.73 -15.34
CA GLY A 371 -15.14 -12.07 -16.54
C GLY A 371 -16.46 -11.31 -16.70
N HIS A 372 -16.87 -10.48 -15.73
CA HIS A 372 -18.05 -9.64 -15.86
C HIS A 372 -17.84 -8.55 -16.94
N ALA A 373 -18.86 -8.29 -17.76
CA ALA A 373 -18.78 -7.34 -18.88
C ALA A 373 -18.37 -5.93 -18.45
N ASP A 374 -18.86 -5.47 -17.30
CA ASP A 374 -18.55 -4.15 -16.74
C ASP A 374 -17.08 -4.01 -16.27
N LEU A 375 -16.34 -5.12 -16.12
CA LEU A 375 -14.91 -5.14 -15.78
C LEU A 375 -13.99 -5.35 -17.00
N MET A 376 -14.55 -5.64 -18.18
CA MET A 376 -13.74 -5.87 -19.38
C MET A 376 -13.08 -4.58 -19.86
N GLN A 377 -11.81 -4.69 -20.24
CA GLN A 377 -11.02 -3.55 -20.70
C GLN A 377 -11.62 -2.88 -21.95
N GLN A 378 -11.60 -1.54 -21.96
CA GLN A 378 -11.94 -0.73 -23.12
C GLN A 378 -10.72 0.09 -23.53
N LYS A 379 -10.51 0.24 -24.84
CA LYS A 379 -9.37 0.99 -25.40
C LYS A 379 -9.61 2.51 -25.41
N GLU A 380 -10.87 2.92 -25.51
CA GLU A 380 -11.29 4.32 -25.53
C GLU A 380 -11.94 4.68 -24.19
N ALA A 381 -12.00 5.99 -23.88
CA ALA A 381 -12.73 6.45 -22.71
C ALA A 381 -14.21 6.04 -22.83
N THR A 382 -14.78 5.54 -21.74
CA THR A 382 -16.19 5.17 -21.66
C THR A 382 -17.06 6.35 -22.10
N THR A 383 -17.84 6.16 -23.17
CA THR A 383 -18.63 7.24 -23.76
C THR A 383 -19.77 7.66 -22.83
N GLN A 384 -20.31 8.86 -23.03
CA GLN A 384 -21.50 9.31 -22.29
C GLN A 384 -22.67 8.33 -22.42
N GLU A 385 -22.77 7.62 -23.55
CA GLU A 385 -23.81 6.61 -23.79
C GLU A 385 -23.56 5.32 -23.00
N GLN A 386 -22.30 4.89 -22.88
CA GLN A 386 -21.90 3.75 -22.06
C GLN A 386 -21.96 4.07 -20.55
N LEU A 387 -21.79 5.32 -20.16
CA LEU A 387 -21.94 5.77 -18.77
C LEU A 387 -23.40 5.81 -18.30
N LYS A 388 -24.36 6.09 -19.19
CA LYS A 388 -25.80 6.12 -18.84
C LYS A 388 -26.29 4.89 -18.08
N PRO A 389 -26.10 3.64 -18.55
CA PRO A 389 -26.55 2.46 -17.81
C PRO A 389 -25.83 2.29 -16.46
N LEU A 390 -24.58 2.76 -16.34
CA LEU A 390 -23.87 2.77 -15.05
C LEU A 390 -24.51 3.80 -14.10
N PHE A 391 -24.80 5.02 -14.57
CA PHE A 391 -25.48 6.01 -13.74
C PHE A 391 -26.86 5.55 -13.25
N GLU A 392 -27.60 4.78 -14.05
CA GLU A 392 -28.90 4.24 -13.60
C GLU A 392 -28.74 3.15 -12.55
N LYS A 393 -27.81 2.20 -12.74
CA LYS A 393 -27.51 1.18 -11.72
C LYS A 393 -26.99 1.79 -10.40
N ALA A 394 -26.23 2.88 -10.46
CA ALA A 394 -25.76 3.62 -9.27
C ALA A 394 -26.88 4.27 -8.46
N LYS A 395 -28.06 4.52 -9.04
CA LYS A 395 -29.22 5.12 -8.34
C LYS A 395 -30.10 4.09 -7.63
N THR A 396 -29.95 2.81 -7.99
CA THR A 396 -30.82 1.71 -7.53
C THR A 396 -30.24 0.94 -6.35
N HIS A 397 -29.00 1.24 -5.97
CA HIS A 397 -28.30 0.76 -4.78
C HIS A 397 -28.06 1.94 -3.85
#